data_AF-A0A5E4HX34-F1
#
_entry.id   AF-A0A5E4HX34-F1
#
_cell.length_a   1.000
_cell.length_b   1.000
_cell.length_c   1.000
_cell.angle_alpha   90.00
_cell.angle_beta   90.00
_cell.angle_gamma   90.00
#
_symmetry.space_group_name_H-M   'P 1'
#
loop_
_entity.id
_entity.type
_entity.pdbx_description
1 polymer ?
#
loop_
_entity_poly.entity_id
_entity_poly.type
_entity_poly.pdbx_seq_one_letter_code
_entity_poly.pdbx_strand_id
1 'polypeptide(L)'
;MDMAYSLCSSCRVRHPRHPDVSPAPAPSACFICQGVLEQMPQLIEQALASASNKQWASFMVQTTFSRPLMAREEEIIDGEPLEGVTVIKNQANRLAGELFEKKTAKPYAPDGEIAFKLDFKNLKGSATAAPIFIFGHYIKKSRTWCQHDWACMACRGRGCPKCHYHKQEYPAIESALREIFVPAFGASDGYLHASGREDVDVMCLATGRPFVIELLQPQKREADLPALASALSAKFPLEVHDLKYVQPFWPGTICTSHFDKHYRAWVKADRELTGEDWKTIEAALPIRVKQQTPVRVLRRRADLVRPRHVYSISPVSLSPNEWVLDIFAEAGTYIKELIHGDGGRTQPSFTSLLKTPCKCAQLDVMGVEDAFVQTLNDGPKRFVE
;
A
#
# COMPACT_ATOMS: atom_id res chain seq x y z
N MET A 1 15.60 42.03 -31.68
CA MET A 1 14.25 42.52 -32.04
C MET A 1 13.43 42.26 -30.80
N ASP A 2 13.21 43.29 -29.98
CA ASP A 2 12.49 43.16 -28.72
C ASP A 2 11.02 42.89 -29.04
N MET A 3 10.63 41.62 -29.09
CA MET A 3 9.23 41.22 -29.25
C MET A 3 8.51 41.57 -27.94
N ALA A 4 7.82 42.70 -27.92
CA ALA A 4 6.97 43.09 -26.80
C ALA A 4 5.69 42.24 -26.81
N TYR A 5 5.66 41.17 -26.01
CA TYR A 5 4.44 40.39 -25.77
C TYR A 5 3.44 41.19 -24.92
N SER A 6 2.17 41.09 -25.26
CA SER A 6 1.10 41.78 -24.53
C SER A 6 0.75 41.00 -23.26
N LEU A 7 1.21 41.44 -22.07
CA LEU A 7 1.00 40.73 -20.80
C LEU A 7 0.05 41.46 -19.86
N CYS A 8 -1.00 40.77 -19.39
CA CYS A 8 -1.87 41.32 -18.34
C CYS A 8 -1.12 41.49 -17.01
N SER A 9 -1.69 42.26 -16.07
CA SER A 9 -1.06 42.57 -14.78
C SER A 9 -0.57 41.33 -14.01
N SER A 10 -1.38 40.28 -13.92
CA SER A 10 -1.02 39.03 -13.23
C SER A 10 0.18 38.33 -13.88
N CYS A 11 0.23 38.25 -15.21
CA CYS A 11 1.35 37.63 -15.93
C CYS A 11 2.59 38.52 -15.94
N ARG A 12 2.42 39.83 -16.04
CA ARG A 12 3.52 40.82 -16.05
C ARG A 12 4.37 40.75 -14.78
N VAL A 13 3.74 40.65 -13.60
CA VAL A 13 4.47 40.53 -12.32
C VAL A 13 5.42 39.31 -12.28
N ARG A 14 5.15 38.28 -13.10
CA ARG A 14 6.00 37.08 -13.18
C ARG A 14 7.20 37.22 -14.13
N HIS A 15 7.20 38.22 -15.00
CA HIS A 15 8.23 38.46 -16.01
C HIS A 15 8.75 39.90 -15.87
N PRO A 16 9.46 40.23 -14.78
CA PRO A 16 9.79 41.61 -14.41
C PRO A 16 10.76 42.32 -15.38
N ARG A 17 11.46 41.57 -16.23
CA ARG A 17 12.39 42.11 -17.25
C ARG A 17 11.74 42.33 -18.61
N HIS A 18 10.54 41.80 -18.82
CA HIS A 18 9.84 41.97 -20.08
C HIS A 18 9.35 43.43 -20.25
N PRO A 19 9.50 44.05 -21.44
CA PRO A 19 9.07 45.43 -21.69
C PRO A 19 7.62 45.70 -21.28
N ASP A 20 7.41 46.84 -20.62
CA ASP A 20 6.12 47.24 -20.11
C ASP A 20 5.24 47.89 -21.18
N VAL A 21 4.06 47.33 -21.43
CA VAL A 21 2.97 48.00 -22.16
C VAL A 21 2.04 48.69 -21.15
N SER A 22 1.91 50.01 -21.24
CA SER A 22 1.05 50.81 -20.36
C SER A 22 -0.08 51.51 -21.15
N PRO A 23 -1.36 51.36 -20.77
CA PRO A 23 -1.85 50.51 -19.67
C PRO A 23 -1.72 49.02 -19.98
N ALA A 24 -1.73 48.17 -18.95
CA ALA A 24 -1.70 46.73 -19.15
C ALA A 24 -2.94 46.27 -19.96
N PRO A 25 -2.79 45.35 -20.92
CA PRO A 25 -3.90 44.82 -21.69
C PRO A 25 -4.92 44.10 -20.80
N ALA A 26 -6.17 44.06 -21.27
CA ALA A 26 -7.21 43.23 -20.67
C ALA A 26 -6.74 41.75 -20.59
N PRO A 27 -7.12 40.98 -19.56
CA PRO A 27 -6.66 39.60 -19.42
C PRO A 27 -6.96 38.72 -20.63
N SER A 28 -8.10 38.91 -21.31
CA SER A 28 -8.45 38.20 -22.55
C SER A 28 -7.47 38.44 -23.71
N ALA A 29 -6.80 39.59 -23.74
CA ALA A 29 -5.79 39.95 -24.73
C ALA A 29 -4.35 39.54 -24.30
N CYS A 30 -4.20 38.94 -23.11
CA CYS A 30 -2.89 38.50 -22.62
C CYS A 30 -2.32 37.38 -23.49
N PHE A 31 -1.09 37.54 -23.96
CA PHE A 31 -0.37 36.56 -24.75
C PHE A 31 -0.19 35.23 -24.03
N ILE A 32 0.03 35.22 -22.71
CA ILE A 32 0.18 33.96 -21.96
C ILE A 32 -1.19 33.38 -21.60
N CYS A 33 -1.93 34.06 -20.71
CA CYS A 33 -3.08 33.44 -20.05
C CYS A 33 -4.39 33.54 -20.84
N GLN A 34 -4.53 34.49 -21.78
CA GLN A 34 -5.78 34.75 -22.50
C GLN A 34 -7.02 34.78 -21.59
N GLY A 35 -6.89 35.35 -20.39
CA GLY A 35 -7.99 35.50 -19.43
C GLY A 35 -8.29 34.25 -18.60
N VAL A 36 -7.61 33.11 -18.81
CA VAL A 36 -7.95 31.86 -18.11
C VAL A 36 -7.85 31.97 -16.58
N LEU A 37 -6.96 32.83 -16.07
CA LEU A 37 -6.82 33.07 -14.63
C LEU A 37 -8.02 33.78 -14.00
N GLU A 38 -8.84 34.50 -14.79
CA GLU A 38 -10.08 35.12 -14.31
C GLU A 38 -11.12 34.10 -13.88
N GLN A 39 -10.99 32.85 -14.34
CA GLN A 39 -11.89 31.74 -13.98
C GLN A 39 -11.58 31.19 -12.57
N MET A 40 -10.46 31.57 -11.95
CA MET A 40 -10.01 31.01 -10.66
C MET A 40 -11.08 31.08 -9.55
N PRO A 41 -11.81 32.19 -9.31
CA PRO A 41 -12.84 32.22 -8.29
C PRO A 41 -13.94 31.17 -8.51
N GLN A 42 -14.38 30.99 -9.76
CA GLN A 42 -15.38 29.98 -10.10
C GLN A 42 -14.86 28.56 -9.87
N LEU A 43 -13.60 28.28 -10.24
CA LEU A 43 -12.98 26.97 -10.01
C LEU A 43 -12.82 26.67 -8.52
N ILE A 44 -12.51 27.67 -7.70
CA ILE A 44 -12.43 27.53 -6.25
C ILE A 44 -13.80 27.15 -5.67
N GLU A 45 -14.88 27.82 -6.08
CA GLU A 45 -16.24 27.48 -5.63
C GLU A 45 -16.62 26.04 -6.01
N GLN A 46 -16.34 25.62 -7.24
CA GLN A 46 -16.58 24.24 -7.68
C GLN A 46 -15.77 23.23 -6.84
N ALA A 47 -14.52 23.54 -6.55
CA ALA A 47 -13.64 22.70 -5.75
C ALA A 47 -14.14 22.58 -4.30
N LEU A 48 -14.54 23.69 -3.67
CA LEU A 48 -15.15 23.72 -2.34
C LEU A 48 -16.46 22.92 -2.29
N ALA A 49 -17.34 23.10 -3.28
CA ALA A 49 -18.59 22.35 -3.37
C ALA A 49 -18.34 20.84 -3.43
N SER A 50 -17.32 20.42 -4.19
CA SER A 50 -16.91 19.01 -4.30
C SER A 50 -16.24 18.44 -3.03
N ALA A 51 -15.88 19.29 -2.08
CA ALA A 51 -15.32 18.93 -0.77
C ALA A 51 -16.34 18.98 0.38
N SER A 52 -17.59 19.36 0.11
CA SER A 52 -18.60 19.65 1.14
C SER A 52 -18.88 18.49 2.10
N ASN A 53 -18.74 17.25 1.65
CA ASN A 53 -18.96 16.04 2.45
C ASN A 53 -17.68 15.43 3.04
N LYS A 54 -16.55 16.14 2.99
CA LYS A 54 -15.25 15.64 3.45
C LYS A 54 -14.76 16.43 4.65
N GLN A 55 -14.27 15.73 5.67
CA GLN A 55 -13.53 16.29 6.79
C GLN A 55 -12.06 16.47 6.41
N TRP A 56 -11.52 17.65 6.71
CA TRP A 56 -10.12 17.99 6.47
C TRP A 56 -9.76 19.22 7.33
N ALA A 57 -8.54 19.29 7.83
CA ALA A 57 -8.02 20.38 8.65
C ALA A 57 -6.99 21.25 7.89
N SER A 58 -6.33 20.70 6.89
CA SER A 58 -5.36 21.39 6.03
C SER A 58 -5.57 21.03 4.57
N PHE A 59 -5.02 21.83 3.66
CA PHE A 59 -5.18 21.58 2.23
C PHE A 59 -3.92 21.88 1.43
N MET A 60 -3.84 21.30 0.24
CA MET A 60 -2.90 21.68 -0.81
C MET A 60 -3.63 22.12 -2.07
N VAL A 61 -2.95 22.84 -2.97
CA VAL A 61 -3.49 23.26 -4.26
C VAL A 61 -2.65 22.70 -5.40
N GLN A 62 -3.34 22.19 -6.42
CA GLN A 62 -2.74 21.73 -7.67
C GLN A 62 -3.43 22.41 -8.84
N THR A 63 -2.67 23.04 -9.72
CA THR A 63 -3.19 23.69 -10.93
C THR A 63 -2.75 22.96 -12.19
N THR A 64 -3.65 22.87 -13.17
CA THR A 64 -3.37 22.29 -14.49
C THR A 64 -3.71 23.30 -15.57
N PHE A 65 -2.80 23.49 -16.53
CA PHE A 65 -2.96 24.38 -17.68
C PHE A 65 -2.82 23.62 -19.00
N SER A 66 -3.31 24.21 -20.09
CA SER A 66 -3.19 23.61 -21.42
C SER A 66 -1.74 23.67 -21.91
N ARG A 67 -1.31 22.67 -22.71
CA ARG A 67 0.02 22.66 -23.33
C ARG A 67 0.30 23.93 -24.17
N PRO A 68 -0.64 24.45 -24.99
CA PRO A 68 -0.43 25.69 -25.73
C PRO A 68 -0.22 26.92 -24.83
N LEU A 69 -0.82 26.96 -23.63
CA LEU A 69 -0.55 28.03 -22.68
C LEU A 69 0.88 27.94 -22.14
N MET A 70 1.30 26.73 -21.74
CA MET A 70 2.66 26.50 -21.24
C MET A 70 3.71 26.84 -22.30
N ALA A 71 3.46 26.48 -23.57
CA ALA A 71 4.38 26.79 -24.67
C ALA A 71 4.55 28.30 -24.92
N ARG A 72 3.47 29.09 -24.78
CA ARG A 72 3.55 30.57 -24.89
C ARG A 72 4.32 31.21 -23.75
N GLU A 73 4.24 30.63 -22.56
CA GLU A 73 5.06 31.06 -21.43
C GLU A 73 6.53 30.71 -21.65
N GLU A 74 6.81 29.49 -22.14
CA GLU A 74 8.15 29.03 -22.50
C GLU A 74 8.78 29.92 -23.56
N GLU A 75 8.03 30.35 -24.58
CA GLU A 75 8.48 31.28 -25.63
C GLU A 75 8.97 32.64 -25.08
N ILE A 76 8.41 33.10 -23.96
CA ILE A 76 8.86 34.34 -23.30
C ILE A 76 10.10 34.09 -22.45
N ILE A 77 10.22 32.90 -21.89
CA ILE A 77 11.36 32.51 -21.06
C ILE A 77 12.58 32.20 -21.93
N ASP A 78 12.37 31.62 -23.10
CA ASP A 78 13.37 31.29 -24.10
C ASP A 78 13.98 32.58 -24.69
N GLY A 79 15.07 33.02 -24.07
CA GLY A 79 15.81 34.23 -24.48
C GLY A 79 16.05 35.23 -23.35
N GLU A 80 15.47 35.02 -22.16
CA GLU A 80 15.59 35.93 -21.02
C GLU A 80 16.28 35.24 -19.81
N PRO A 81 17.05 35.96 -18.99
CA PRO A 81 17.61 35.38 -17.78
C PRO A 81 16.53 35.15 -16.72
N LEU A 82 16.49 33.94 -16.16
CA LEU A 82 15.44 33.40 -15.28
C LEU A 82 15.27 34.09 -13.92
N GLU A 83 16.14 35.03 -13.57
CA GLU A 83 16.14 35.67 -12.25
C GLU A 83 14.85 36.47 -12.03
N GLY A 84 14.13 36.14 -10.96
CA GLY A 84 12.84 36.76 -10.63
C GLY A 84 11.65 36.21 -11.45
N VAL A 85 11.88 35.30 -12.39
CA VAL A 85 10.80 34.68 -13.18
C VAL A 85 10.08 33.63 -12.35
N THR A 86 8.75 33.72 -12.28
CA THR A 86 7.88 32.70 -11.66
C THR A 86 6.99 32.08 -12.72
N VAL A 87 6.95 30.75 -12.81
CA VAL A 87 6.02 30.07 -13.75
C VAL A 87 4.57 30.23 -13.33
N ILE A 88 3.65 30.28 -14.29
CA ILE A 88 2.22 30.51 -14.05
C ILE A 88 1.62 29.52 -13.06
N LYS A 89 2.09 28.27 -13.05
CA LYS A 89 1.67 27.24 -12.09
C LYS A 89 1.96 27.63 -10.65
N ASN A 90 3.16 28.12 -10.36
CA ASN A 90 3.56 28.48 -9.00
C ASN A 90 2.79 29.70 -8.51
N GLN A 91 2.61 30.72 -9.37
CA GLN A 91 1.79 31.88 -9.05
C GLN A 91 0.33 31.48 -8.84
N ALA A 92 -0.24 30.66 -9.72
CA ALA A 92 -1.63 30.23 -9.60
C ALA A 92 -1.87 29.39 -8.34
N ASN A 93 -0.95 28.48 -7.99
CA ASN A 93 -1.02 27.73 -6.73
C ASN A 93 -0.97 28.66 -5.52
N ARG A 94 -0.07 29.65 -5.51
CA ARG A 94 0.04 30.64 -4.43
C ARG A 94 -1.24 31.47 -4.28
N LEU A 95 -1.71 32.09 -5.36
CA LEU A 95 -2.92 32.92 -5.36
C LEU A 95 -4.15 32.11 -4.96
N ALA A 96 -4.30 30.91 -5.50
CA ALA A 96 -5.39 30.02 -5.10
C ALA A 96 -5.27 29.63 -3.63
N GLY A 97 -4.07 29.36 -3.12
CA GLY A 97 -3.79 29.11 -1.71
C GLY A 97 -4.30 30.25 -0.82
N GLU A 98 -3.87 31.48 -1.08
CA GLU A 98 -4.30 32.69 -0.35
C GLU A 98 -5.83 32.86 -0.36
N LEU A 99 -6.48 32.58 -1.51
CA LEU A 99 -7.94 32.63 -1.63
C LEU A 99 -8.65 31.52 -0.85
N PHE A 100 -8.11 30.29 -0.86
CA PHE A 100 -8.65 29.18 -0.07
C PHE A 100 -8.49 29.45 1.43
N GLU A 101 -7.33 29.94 1.89
CA GLU A 101 -7.11 30.27 3.30
C GLU A 101 -8.11 31.34 3.75
N LYS A 102 -8.29 32.39 2.97
CA LYS A 102 -9.27 33.45 3.26
C LYS A 102 -10.71 32.94 3.32
N LYS A 103 -11.09 32.00 2.45
CA LYS A 103 -12.46 31.46 2.39
C LYS A 103 -12.75 30.40 3.46
N THR A 104 -11.74 29.63 3.86
CA THR A 104 -11.93 28.42 4.67
C THR A 104 -11.36 28.52 6.07
N ALA A 105 -10.53 29.54 6.34
CA ALA A 105 -9.78 29.72 7.58
C ALA A 105 -8.91 28.51 7.98
N LYS A 106 -8.56 27.65 7.02
CA LYS A 106 -7.68 26.49 7.20
C LYS A 106 -6.32 26.78 6.55
N PRO A 107 -5.22 26.20 7.07
CA PRO A 107 -3.88 26.46 6.53
C PRO A 107 -3.58 25.65 5.27
N TYR A 108 -2.78 26.24 4.38
CA TYR A 108 -2.07 25.49 3.34
C TYR A 108 -1.00 24.57 3.97
N ALA A 109 -0.93 23.33 3.50
CA ALA A 109 0.11 22.35 3.84
C ALA A 109 0.49 21.54 2.58
N PRO A 110 1.78 21.32 2.29
CA PRO A 110 2.21 20.52 1.12
C PRO A 110 1.66 19.09 1.11
N ASP A 111 1.43 18.52 2.29
CA ASP A 111 0.86 17.20 2.57
C ASP A 111 -0.58 17.29 3.11
N GLY A 112 -1.31 18.33 2.71
CA GLY A 112 -2.64 18.62 3.21
C GLY A 112 -3.63 17.46 3.07
N GLU A 113 -4.57 17.39 4.01
CA GLU A 113 -5.58 16.32 4.08
C GLU A 113 -6.55 16.32 2.89
N ILE A 114 -6.61 17.43 2.16
CA ILE A 114 -7.35 17.54 0.90
C ILE A 114 -6.51 18.27 -0.15
N ALA A 115 -6.52 17.75 -1.38
CA ALA A 115 -5.93 18.39 -2.54
C ALA A 115 -7.02 19.03 -3.40
N PHE A 116 -7.02 20.37 -3.48
CA PHE A 116 -7.86 21.11 -4.40
C PHE A 116 -7.18 21.19 -5.77
N LYS A 117 -7.84 20.64 -6.78
CA LYS A 117 -7.39 20.60 -8.18
C LYS A 117 -8.16 21.62 -8.99
N LEU A 118 -7.45 22.63 -9.49
CA LEU A 118 -7.99 23.64 -10.39
C LEU A 118 -7.50 23.37 -11.81
N ASP A 119 -8.35 22.75 -12.61
CA ASP A 119 -8.07 22.45 -14.01
C ASP A 119 -8.50 23.63 -14.89
N PHE A 120 -7.56 24.53 -15.18
CA PHE A 120 -7.76 25.67 -16.08
C PHE A 120 -7.88 25.24 -17.55
N LYS A 121 -7.43 24.03 -17.92
CA LYS A 121 -7.61 23.51 -19.28
C LYS A 121 -9.06 23.14 -19.55
N ASN A 122 -9.71 22.47 -18.60
CA ASN A 122 -11.09 21.98 -18.74
C ASN A 122 -12.12 22.81 -17.96
N LEU A 123 -11.70 23.92 -17.35
CA LEU A 123 -12.51 24.79 -16.50
C LEU A 123 -13.28 24.02 -15.40
N LYS A 124 -12.55 23.17 -14.67
CA LYS A 124 -13.12 22.32 -13.63
C LYS A 124 -12.35 22.43 -12.31
N GLY A 125 -13.05 22.80 -11.25
CA GLY A 125 -12.60 22.68 -9.86
C GLY A 125 -13.02 21.35 -9.27
N SER A 126 -12.11 20.68 -8.55
CA SER A 126 -12.43 19.44 -7.82
C SER A 126 -11.55 19.26 -6.59
N ALA A 127 -11.97 18.42 -5.65
CA ALA A 127 -11.23 18.13 -4.43
C ALA A 127 -11.05 16.63 -4.25
N THR A 128 -9.81 16.24 -3.91
CA THR A 128 -9.40 14.85 -3.68
C THR A 128 -8.94 14.74 -2.23
N ALA A 129 -9.63 13.98 -1.37
CA ALA A 129 -9.15 13.76 0.00
C ALA A 129 -7.90 12.87 -0.03
N ALA A 130 -6.92 13.19 0.80
CA ALA A 130 -5.74 12.37 0.99
C ALA A 130 -6.15 11.02 1.61
N PRO A 131 -5.54 9.90 1.18
CA PRO A 131 -5.81 8.61 1.78
C PRO A 131 -5.50 8.58 3.27
N ILE A 132 -6.14 7.66 3.99
CA ILE A 132 -5.81 7.31 5.37
C ILE A 132 -5.09 5.97 5.36
N PHE A 133 -4.05 5.84 6.18
CA PHE A 133 -3.32 4.60 6.34
C PHE A 133 -3.43 4.14 7.79
N ILE A 134 -3.87 2.90 7.99
CA ILE A 134 -3.97 2.29 9.32
C ILE A 134 -3.12 1.04 9.33
N PHE A 135 -2.07 1.05 10.15
CA PHE A 135 -1.25 -0.11 10.48
C PHE A 135 -2.00 -1.06 11.41
N GLY A 136 -1.70 -2.35 11.34
CA GLY A 136 -2.05 -3.33 12.37
C GLY A 136 -1.46 -4.71 12.09
N HIS A 137 -1.86 -5.69 12.90
CA HIS A 137 -1.58 -7.10 12.69
C HIS A 137 -2.87 -7.87 12.51
N TYR A 138 -2.93 -8.78 11.55
CA TYR A 138 -4.09 -9.65 11.36
C TYR A 138 -3.80 -11.10 11.78
N ILE A 139 -4.79 -11.72 12.40
CA ILE A 139 -4.84 -13.14 12.76
C ILE A 139 -5.92 -13.81 11.92
N LYS A 140 -5.52 -14.71 11.03
CA LYS A 140 -6.38 -15.47 10.12
C LYS A 140 -6.66 -16.85 10.72
N LYS A 141 -7.89 -17.09 11.19
CA LYS A 141 -8.33 -18.35 11.83
C LYS A 141 -9.05 -19.31 10.87
N SER A 142 -8.67 -19.30 9.59
CA SER A 142 -9.33 -20.09 8.55
C SER A 142 -8.33 -20.69 7.57
N ARG A 143 -8.67 -21.84 6.97
CA ARG A 143 -7.94 -22.51 5.88
C ARG A 143 -8.62 -22.39 4.52
N THR A 144 -9.65 -21.55 4.42
CA THR A 144 -10.43 -21.35 3.19
C THR A 144 -10.39 -19.91 2.69
N TRP A 145 -9.61 -19.06 3.35
CA TRP A 145 -9.52 -17.63 3.07
C TRP A 145 -8.21 -17.27 2.40
N CYS A 146 -8.25 -16.38 1.40
CA CYS A 146 -7.07 -15.80 0.80
C CYS A 146 -6.74 -14.44 1.43
N GLN A 147 -5.53 -13.91 1.17
CA GLN A 147 -5.13 -12.59 1.68
C GLN A 147 -5.74 -11.47 0.85
N HIS A 148 -5.57 -11.53 -0.47
CA HIS A 148 -6.03 -10.55 -1.44
C HIS A 148 -7.17 -11.08 -2.28
N ASP A 149 -8.02 -10.19 -2.78
CA ASP A 149 -9.16 -10.54 -3.63
C ASP A 149 -8.72 -11.26 -4.90
N TRP A 150 -9.20 -12.50 -5.06
CA TRP A 150 -9.02 -13.25 -6.30
C TRP A 150 -10.34 -13.29 -7.04
N ALA A 151 -10.41 -12.65 -8.21
CA ALA A 151 -11.61 -12.70 -9.04
C ALA A 151 -11.98 -14.16 -9.35
N CYS A 152 -13.27 -14.50 -9.21
CA CYS A 152 -13.76 -15.84 -9.50
C CYS A 152 -13.39 -16.23 -10.94
N MET A 153 -12.74 -17.38 -11.11
CA MET A 153 -12.22 -17.79 -12.42
C MET A 153 -13.33 -18.02 -13.45
N ALA A 154 -14.53 -18.40 -13.00
CA ALA A 154 -15.67 -18.64 -13.88
C ALA A 154 -16.31 -17.36 -14.41
N CYS A 155 -16.49 -16.33 -13.57
CA CYS A 155 -17.21 -15.11 -13.96
C CYS A 155 -16.30 -13.90 -14.18
N ARG A 156 -15.00 -14.00 -13.85
CA ARG A 156 -14.01 -12.92 -13.95
C ARG A 156 -14.48 -11.64 -13.24
N GLY A 157 -15.06 -11.79 -12.05
CA GLY A 157 -15.54 -10.67 -11.24
C GLY A 157 -16.95 -10.16 -11.55
N ARG A 158 -17.67 -10.76 -12.51
CA ARG A 158 -19.05 -10.36 -12.84
C ARG A 158 -20.11 -10.84 -11.84
N GLY A 159 -19.83 -11.93 -11.13
CA GLY A 159 -20.77 -12.65 -10.25
C GLY A 159 -21.42 -13.82 -10.99
N CYS A 160 -21.53 -14.98 -10.33
CA CYS A 160 -22.18 -16.17 -10.89
C CYS A 160 -22.61 -17.14 -9.78
N PRO A 161 -23.49 -18.13 -10.08
CA PRO A 161 -23.88 -19.15 -9.11
C PRO A 161 -22.72 -19.92 -8.47
N LYS A 162 -21.62 -20.19 -9.21
CA LYS A 162 -20.44 -20.91 -8.68
C LYS A 162 -19.81 -20.21 -7.48
N CYS A 163 -19.71 -18.89 -7.53
CA CYS A 163 -19.17 -18.10 -6.42
C CYS A 163 -20.28 -17.50 -5.55
N HIS A 164 -21.52 -18.01 -5.63
CA HIS A 164 -22.68 -17.44 -4.95
C HIS A 164 -22.83 -15.93 -5.15
N TYR A 165 -22.49 -15.45 -6.35
CA TYR A 165 -22.46 -14.04 -6.74
C TYR A 165 -21.50 -13.14 -5.93
N HIS A 166 -20.60 -13.71 -5.13
CA HIS A 166 -19.57 -12.97 -4.38
C HIS A 166 -18.42 -12.43 -5.26
N LYS A 167 -18.40 -12.76 -6.56
CA LYS A 167 -17.39 -12.30 -7.54
C LYS A 167 -15.95 -12.77 -7.27
N GLN A 168 -15.73 -13.58 -6.23
CA GLN A 168 -14.42 -14.04 -5.76
C GLN A 168 -14.26 -15.56 -5.84
N GLU A 169 -13.03 -16.04 -5.98
CA GLU A 169 -12.69 -17.47 -5.91
C GLU A 169 -12.66 -17.97 -4.46
N TYR A 170 -12.16 -17.12 -3.54
CA TYR A 170 -12.12 -17.37 -2.10
C TYR A 170 -12.51 -16.09 -1.37
N PRO A 171 -13.15 -16.19 -0.18
CA PRO A 171 -13.22 -15.07 0.75
C PRO A 171 -11.82 -14.52 1.05
N ALA A 172 -11.70 -13.21 1.21
CA ALA A 172 -10.40 -12.54 1.34
C ALA A 172 -10.32 -11.65 2.59
N ILE A 173 -9.15 -11.63 3.22
CA ILE A 173 -8.83 -10.70 4.33
C ILE A 173 -9.05 -9.25 3.89
N GLU A 174 -8.54 -8.90 2.70
CA GLU A 174 -8.71 -7.56 2.12
C GLU A 174 -10.18 -7.14 2.00
N SER A 175 -11.06 -8.03 1.52
CA SER A 175 -12.50 -7.75 1.45
C SER A 175 -13.16 -7.60 2.81
N ALA A 176 -12.83 -8.43 3.79
CA ALA A 176 -13.36 -8.30 5.15
C ALA A 176 -12.94 -6.97 5.79
N LEU A 177 -11.68 -6.58 5.59
CA LEU A 177 -11.17 -5.28 6.02
C LEU A 177 -11.92 -4.13 5.33
N ARG A 178 -12.10 -4.18 4.00
CA ARG A 178 -12.88 -3.16 3.28
C ARG A 178 -14.30 -3.04 3.81
N GLU A 179 -14.97 -4.17 4.04
CA GLU A 179 -16.37 -4.21 4.50
C GLU A 179 -16.58 -3.52 5.85
N ILE A 180 -15.57 -3.54 6.72
CA ILE A 180 -15.63 -2.87 8.03
C ILE A 180 -15.10 -1.43 7.98
N PHE A 181 -13.93 -1.22 7.36
CA PHE A 181 -13.22 0.05 7.43
C PHE A 181 -13.76 1.08 6.43
N VAL A 182 -14.12 0.69 5.21
CA VAL A 182 -14.56 1.64 4.18
C VAL A 182 -15.83 2.41 4.62
N PRO A 183 -16.89 1.76 5.14
CA PRO A 183 -18.07 2.47 5.63
C PRO A 183 -17.77 3.36 6.85
N ALA A 184 -16.87 2.94 7.75
CA ALA A 184 -16.53 3.69 8.95
C ALA A 184 -15.94 5.08 8.64
N PHE A 185 -15.13 5.16 7.59
CA PHE A 185 -14.50 6.40 7.13
C PHE A 185 -15.28 7.09 6.00
N GLY A 186 -16.35 6.48 5.48
CA GLY A 186 -17.02 6.93 4.25
C GLY A 186 -16.07 6.98 3.06
N ALA A 187 -15.09 6.07 3.02
CA ALA A 187 -14.13 5.96 1.94
C ALA A 187 -14.79 5.39 0.67
N SER A 188 -14.13 5.60 -0.46
CA SER A 188 -14.56 5.06 -1.76
C SER A 188 -14.12 3.61 -1.98
N ASP A 189 -12.97 3.23 -1.44
CA ASP A 189 -12.37 1.90 -1.53
C ASP A 189 -11.26 1.79 -0.47
N GLY A 190 -10.65 0.60 -0.34
CA GLY A 190 -9.40 0.46 0.41
C GLY A 190 -8.50 -0.65 -0.09
N TYR A 191 -7.21 -0.61 0.21
CA TYR A 191 -6.24 -1.61 -0.23
C TYR A 191 -5.46 -2.18 0.93
N LEU A 192 -5.29 -3.50 0.94
CA LEU A 192 -4.43 -4.18 1.89
C LEU A 192 -2.98 -4.17 1.40
N HIS A 193 -2.05 -3.78 2.26
CA HIS A 193 -0.61 -3.90 2.06
C HIS A 193 -0.05 -4.73 3.21
N ALA A 194 0.64 -5.84 2.94
CA ALA A 194 1.04 -6.78 4.00
C ALA A 194 2.50 -7.23 3.89
N SER A 195 3.12 -7.52 5.05
CA SER A 195 4.48 -8.04 5.15
C SER A 195 4.50 -9.52 4.75
N GLY A 196 4.46 -9.80 3.45
CA GLY A 196 4.39 -11.13 2.88
C GLY A 196 2.97 -11.70 2.84
N ARG A 197 2.85 -13.00 2.53
CA ARG A 197 1.57 -13.68 2.29
C ARG A 197 1.64 -15.16 2.68
N GLU A 198 0.55 -15.68 3.21
CA GLU A 198 0.30 -17.11 3.39
C GLU A 198 -0.62 -17.72 2.30
N ASP A 199 -0.54 -19.04 2.13
CA ASP A 199 -1.45 -19.76 1.24
C ASP A 199 -2.88 -19.85 1.82
N VAL A 200 -3.86 -20.17 0.97
CA VAL A 200 -5.27 -20.22 1.36
C VAL A 200 -5.51 -21.17 2.54
N ASP A 201 -4.84 -22.33 2.49
CA ASP A 201 -4.92 -23.42 3.46
C ASP A 201 -4.07 -23.22 4.73
N VAL A 202 -3.40 -22.07 4.87
CA VAL A 202 -2.50 -21.75 5.99
C VAL A 202 -3.15 -20.73 6.91
N MET A 203 -3.24 -21.01 8.21
CA MET A 203 -3.67 -20.01 9.19
C MET A 203 -2.50 -19.08 9.54
N CYS A 204 -2.83 -17.87 10.01
CA CYS A 204 -1.86 -16.93 10.56
C CYS A 204 -2.31 -16.59 11.97
N LEU A 205 -1.57 -17.06 12.96
CA LEU A 205 -1.96 -17.08 14.37
C LEU A 205 -1.03 -16.23 15.23
N ALA A 206 -1.18 -16.34 16.56
CA ALA A 206 -0.34 -15.71 17.58
C ALA A 206 -0.08 -14.22 17.31
N THR A 207 1.13 -13.79 16.93
CA THR A 207 1.41 -12.36 16.72
C THR A 207 0.75 -11.77 15.47
N GLY A 208 0.20 -12.62 14.61
CA GLY A 208 -0.42 -12.20 13.36
C GLY A 208 0.60 -11.73 12.31
N ARG A 209 0.08 -11.24 11.18
CA ARG A 209 0.89 -10.64 10.12
C ARG A 209 0.72 -9.13 10.11
N PRO A 210 1.82 -8.35 10.06
CA PRO A 210 1.76 -6.91 9.88
C PRO A 210 1.13 -6.51 8.55
N PHE A 211 0.27 -5.51 8.60
CA PHE A 211 -0.38 -4.92 7.45
C PHE A 211 -0.63 -3.42 7.61
N VAL A 212 -0.89 -2.76 6.49
CA VAL A 212 -1.51 -1.43 6.41
C VAL A 212 -2.73 -1.54 5.52
N ILE A 213 -3.85 -0.99 5.97
CA ILE A 213 -4.99 -0.70 5.11
C ILE A 213 -4.93 0.76 4.67
N GLU A 214 -4.92 0.97 3.36
CA GLU A 214 -5.06 2.29 2.72
C GLU A 214 -6.53 2.54 2.41
N LEU A 215 -7.09 3.66 2.84
CA LEU A 215 -8.49 4.04 2.59
C LEU A 215 -8.55 5.25 1.66
N LEU A 216 -9.23 5.11 0.53
CA LEU A 216 -9.27 6.11 -0.53
C LEU A 216 -10.45 7.08 -0.40
N GLN A 217 -10.20 8.38 -0.64
CA GLN A 217 -11.22 9.43 -0.61
C GLN A 217 -12.10 9.39 0.66
N PRO A 218 -11.52 9.34 1.87
CA PRO A 218 -12.29 9.28 3.09
C PRO A 218 -13.15 10.55 3.26
N GLN A 219 -14.37 10.37 3.78
CA GLN A 219 -15.24 11.48 4.19
C GLN A 219 -14.96 11.90 5.64
N LYS A 220 -14.58 10.95 6.50
CA LYS A 220 -14.17 11.19 7.89
C LYS A 220 -12.69 10.90 8.05
N ARG A 221 -12.01 11.62 8.95
CA ARG A 221 -10.57 11.43 9.20
C ARG A 221 -10.27 10.45 10.34
N GLU A 222 -11.24 10.25 11.23
CA GLU A 222 -11.10 9.43 12.43
C GLU A 222 -12.26 8.45 12.60
N ALA A 223 -11.96 7.31 13.22
CA ALA A 223 -12.90 6.30 13.68
C ALA A 223 -12.36 5.59 14.94
N ASP A 224 -13.26 4.94 15.68
CA ASP A 224 -12.93 4.09 16.83
C ASP A 224 -12.30 2.77 16.36
N LEU A 225 -10.97 2.71 16.31
CA LEU A 225 -10.24 1.54 15.83
C LEU A 225 -10.52 0.26 16.66
N PRO A 226 -10.55 0.30 18.01
CA PRO A 226 -10.99 -0.85 18.81
C PRO A 226 -12.38 -1.38 18.46
N ALA A 227 -13.35 -0.50 18.21
CA ALA A 227 -14.68 -0.91 17.79
C ALA A 227 -14.67 -1.59 16.41
N LEU A 228 -13.86 -1.10 15.46
CA LEU A 228 -13.69 -1.73 14.15
C LEU A 228 -13.05 -3.11 14.25
N ALA A 229 -12.02 -3.26 15.09
CA ALA A 229 -11.40 -4.56 15.36
C ALA A 229 -12.41 -5.58 15.91
N SER A 230 -13.27 -5.15 16.84
CA SER A 230 -14.31 -5.99 17.44
C SER A 230 -15.42 -6.35 16.44
N ALA A 231 -15.81 -5.41 15.58
CA ALA A 231 -16.80 -5.67 14.53
C ALA A 231 -16.29 -6.67 13.48
N LEU A 232 -14.99 -6.60 13.14
CA LEU A 232 -14.34 -7.51 12.22
C LEU A 232 -14.34 -8.95 12.77
N SER A 233 -13.90 -9.13 14.03
CA SER A 233 -13.82 -10.46 14.66
C SER A 233 -15.19 -11.08 14.94
N ALA A 234 -16.22 -10.27 15.18
CA ALA A 234 -17.59 -10.75 15.33
C ALA A 234 -18.18 -11.31 14.03
N LYS A 235 -17.71 -10.84 12.87
CA LYS A 235 -18.30 -11.15 11.56
C LYS A 235 -17.49 -12.14 10.73
N PHE A 236 -16.17 -12.18 10.92
CA PHE A 236 -15.26 -12.94 10.09
C PHE A 236 -14.30 -13.78 10.95
N PRO A 237 -13.72 -14.87 10.41
CA PRO A 237 -12.68 -15.65 11.09
C PRO A 237 -11.32 -14.93 11.06
N LEU A 238 -11.33 -13.64 11.42
CA LEU A 238 -10.23 -12.69 11.32
C LEU A 238 -10.23 -11.79 12.55
N GLU A 239 -9.10 -11.69 13.22
CA GLU A 239 -8.89 -10.69 14.28
C GLU A 239 -7.83 -9.70 13.83
N VAL A 240 -7.93 -8.46 14.32
CA VAL A 240 -6.89 -7.46 14.12
C VAL A 240 -6.55 -6.79 15.45
N HIS A 241 -5.28 -6.46 15.63
CA HIS A 241 -4.77 -5.73 16.80
C HIS A 241 -3.69 -4.74 16.39
N ASP A 242 -3.19 -3.96 17.36
CA ASP A 242 -2.18 -2.91 17.18
C ASP A 242 -2.54 -1.84 16.13
N LEU A 243 -3.85 -1.56 15.99
CA LEU A 243 -4.35 -0.60 15.01
C LEU A 243 -3.87 0.82 15.30
N LYS A 244 -3.15 1.44 14.36
CA LYS A 244 -2.59 2.79 14.48
C LYS A 244 -2.64 3.55 13.16
N TYR A 245 -2.98 4.85 13.21
CA TYR A 245 -2.82 5.73 12.06
C TYR A 245 -1.34 5.90 11.72
N VAL A 246 -0.99 5.80 10.44
CA VAL A 246 0.39 5.88 9.96
C VAL A 246 0.52 6.76 8.72
N GLN A 247 1.76 7.08 8.37
CA GLN A 247 2.10 7.97 7.25
C GLN A 247 2.10 7.24 5.89
N PRO A 248 2.00 7.97 4.76
CA PRO A 248 1.89 7.37 3.42
C PRO A 248 3.06 6.50 2.96
N PHE A 249 4.22 6.55 3.63
CA PHE A 249 5.38 5.71 3.30
C PHE A 249 5.27 4.28 3.85
N TRP A 250 4.41 4.04 4.84
CA TRP A 250 4.29 2.75 5.54
C TRP A 250 3.87 1.56 4.66
N PRO A 251 2.95 1.69 3.68
CA PRO A 251 2.67 0.62 2.71
C PRO A 251 3.93 0.09 2.03
N GLY A 252 4.81 0.99 1.60
CA GLY A 252 6.10 0.64 1.01
C GLY A 252 6.99 -0.09 2.01
N THR A 253 7.19 0.49 3.19
CA THR A 253 8.00 -0.10 4.27
C THR A 253 7.56 -1.51 4.64
N ILE A 254 6.24 -1.75 4.74
CA ILE A 254 5.69 -3.07 5.04
C ILE A 254 5.96 -4.06 3.92
N CYS A 255 5.66 -3.68 2.67
CA CYS A 255 5.77 -4.60 1.53
C CYS A 255 7.23 -5.00 1.25
N THR A 256 8.20 -4.15 1.55
CA THR A 256 9.62 -4.42 1.39
C THR A 256 10.28 -5.06 2.61
N SER A 257 9.52 -5.36 3.67
CA SER A 257 10.10 -5.91 4.89
C SER A 257 10.38 -7.41 4.77
N HIS A 258 11.50 -7.82 5.37
CA HIS A 258 12.03 -9.16 5.31
C HIS A 258 12.29 -9.70 6.71
N PHE A 259 11.23 -9.93 7.47
CA PHE A 259 11.36 -10.53 8.80
C PHE A 259 11.48 -12.04 8.74
N ASP A 260 12.02 -12.64 9.78
CA ASP A 260 11.99 -14.07 9.96
C ASP A 260 10.64 -14.50 10.54
N LYS A 261 10.30 -15.79 10.41
CA LYS A 261 8.97 -16.28 10.76
C LYS A 261 9.02 -17.60 11.49
N HIS A 262 8.07 -17.74 12.41
CA HIS A 262 7.78 -18.96 13.16
C HIS A 262 6.60 -19.67 12.50
N TYR A 263 6.72 -20.98 12.32
CA TYR A 263 5.70 -21.82 11.72
C TYR A 263 5.42 -23.04 12.59
N ARG A 264 4.21 -23.59 12.47
CA ARG A 264 3.88 -24.93 12.95
C ARG A 264 3.49 -25.81 11.78
N ALA A 265 4.18 -26.94 11.63
CA ALA A 265 3.97 -27.87 10.54
C ALA A 265 3.58 -29.26 11.05
N TRP A 266 2.59 -29.86 10.40
CA TRP A 266 2.23 -31.26 10.59
C TRP A 266 2.86 -32.06 9.47
N VAL A 267 3.81 -32.92 9.83
CA VAL A 267 4.62 -33.70 8.91
C VAL A 267 4.19 -35.15 8.98
N LYS A 268 3.88 -35.72 7.81
CA LYS A 268 3.66 -37.16 7.65
C LYS A 268 4.71 -37.74 6.73
N ALA A 269 5.07 -38.99 6.95
CA ALA A 269 5.96 -39.75 6.07
C ALA A 269 5.30 -41.04 5.59
N ASP A 270 5.86 -41.66 4.56
CA ASP A 270 5.35 -42.94 4.01
C ASP A 270 5.71 -44.15 4.87
N ARG A 271 6.56 -43.96 5.90
CA ARG A 271 6.84 -44.94 6.95
C ARG A 271 6.72 -44.29 8.32
N GLU A 272 6.65 -45.12 9.35
CA GLU A 272 6.73 -44.64 10.73
C GLU A 272 8.09 -43.96 10.99
N LEU A 273 8.03 -42.82 11.67
CA LEU A 273 9.19 -42.04 12.08
C LEU A 273 9.57 -42.35 13.53
N THR A 274 10.88 -42.38 13.78
CA THR A 274 11.50 -42.85 15.02
C THR A 274 12.28 -41.75 15.73
N GLY A 275 12.75 -42.02 16.95
CA GLY A 275 13.67 -41.11 17.64
C GLY A 275 15.01 -40.91 16.91
N GLU A 276 15.48 -41.89 16.14
CA GLU A 276 16.70 -41.75 15.32
C GLU A 276 16.49 -40.81 14.14
N ASP A 277 15.29 -40.83 13.55
CA ASP A 277 14.90 -39.86 12.53
C ASP A 277 14.92 -38.44 13.09
N TRP A 278 14.45 -38.25 14.34
CA TRP A 278 14.48 -36.94 14.99
C TRP A 278 15.92 -36.45 15.18
N LYS A 279 16.80 -37.33 15.69
CA LYS A 279 18.24 -37.03 15.82
C LYS A 279 18.88 -36.63 14.50
N THR A 280 18.43 -37.20 13.38
CA THR A 280 18.92 -36.83 12.04
C THR A 280 18.54 -35.40 11.66
N ILE A 281 17.31 -34.97 11.96
CA ILE A 281 16.87 -33.58 11.74
C ILE A 281 17.61 -32.63 12.68
N GLU A 282 17.68 -32.98 13.96
CA GLU A 282 18.32 -32.17 15.00
C GLU A 282 19.81 -31.94 14.70
N ALA A 283 20.54 -32.98 14.31
CA ALA A 283 21.96 -32.88 13.97
C ALA A 283 22.24 -32.04 12.71
N ALA A 284 21.23 -31.81 11.86
CA ALA A 284 21.39 -30.99 10.67
C ALA A 284 21.22 -29.48 10.95
N LEU A 285 20.73 -29.09 12.13
CA LEU A 285 20.40 -27.70 12.48
C LEU A 285 21.58 -26.94 13.13
N PRO A 286 21.67 -25.61 12.95
CA PRO A 286 20.91 -24.80 11.97
C PRO A 286 21.28 -25.20 10.54
N ILE A 287 20.29 -25.20 9.64
CA ILE A 287 20.48 -25.75 8.29
C ILE A 287 20.32 -24.67 7.21
N ARG A 288 21.27 -24.63 6.28
CA ARG A 288 21.17 -23.82 5.07
C ARG A 288 20.64 -24.68 3.93
N VAL A 289 19.49 -24.30 3.39
CA VAL A 289 18.82 -25.00 2.30
C VAL A 289 18.91 -24.21 1.00
N LYS A 290 19.08 -24.90 -0.11
CA LYS A 290 18.98 -24.34 -1.46
C LYS A 290 17.58 -24.63 -1.98
N GLN A 291 16.76 -23.59 -2.11
CA GLN A 291 15.40 -23.72 -2.63
C GLN A 291 15.31 -23.13 -4.03
N GLN A 292 15.15 -23.99 -5.02
CA GLN A 292 14.68 -23.58 -6.33
C GLN A 292 13.21 -23.15 -6.23
N THR A 293 12.80 -22.16 -7.03
CA THR A 293 11.41 -21.67 -7.07
C THR A 293 10.43 -22.85 -7.17
N PRO A 294 9.49 -23.02 -6.21
CA PRO A 294 8.64 -24.22 -6.19
C PRO A 294 7.78 -24.37 -7.44
N VAL A 295 7.54 -25.62 -7.87
CA VAL A 295 6.76 -25.91 -9.10
C VAL A 295 5.41 -25.19 -9.11
N ARG A 296 4.70 -25.23 -7.98
CA ARG A 296 3.37 -24.61 -7.82
C ARG A 296 3.32 -23.10 -8.01
N VAL A 297 4.46 -22.39 -7.92
CA VAL A 297 4.54 -20.93 -8.12
C VAL A 297 5.33 -20.52 -9.37
N LEU A 298 5.86 -21.47 -10.15
CA LEU A 298 6.66 -21.18 -11.36
C LEU A 298 5.94 -20.29 -12.37
N ARG A 299 4.62 -20.44 -12.53
CA ARG A 299 3.83 -19.58 -13.43
C ARG A 299 3.86 -18.09 -13.04
N ARG A 300 4.23 -17.77 -11.79
CA ARG A 300 4.18 -16.42 -11.22
C ARG A 300 5.55 -15.87 -10.83
N ARG A 301 6.61 -16.68 -10.88
CA ARG A 301 7.95 -16.29 -10.39
C ARG A 301 9.04 -16.87 -11.28
N ALA A 302 10.11 -16.10 -11.47
CA ALA A 302 11.31 -16.58 -12.14
C ALA A 302 11.86 -17.83 -11.45
N ASP A 303 12.27 -18.81 -12.25
CA ASP A 303 12.87 -20.04 -11.76
C ASP A 303 14.31 -19.77 -11.31
N LEU A 304 14.54 -19.68 -10.00
CA LEU A 304 15.82 -19.32 -9.40
C LEU A 304 16.06 -20.15 -8.15
N VAL A 305 17.32 -20.53 -7.93
CA VAL A 305 17.78 -21.16 -6.69
C VAL A 305 18.15 -20.07 -5.69
N ARG A 306 17.53 -20.09 -4.51
CA ARG A 306 17.81 -19.15 -3.43
C ARG A 306 18.26 -19.91 -2.19
N PRO A 307 19.42 -19.56 -1.60
CA PRO A 307 19.79 -20.07 -0.29
C PRO A 307 18.84 -19.49 0.78
N ARG A 308 18.46 -20.31 1.75
CA ARG A 308 17.64 -19.94 2.91
C ARG A 308 18.18 -20.60 4.16
N HIS A 309 18.03 -19.95 5.30
CA HIS A 309 18.37 -20.52 6.60
C HIS A 309 17.12 -20.97 7.34
N VAL A 310 17.18 -22.17 7.90
CA VAL A 310 16.26 -22.64 8.92
C VAL A 310 17.06 -22.68 10.21
N TYR A 311 16.72 -21.75 11.11
CA TYR A 311 17.51 -21.49 12.31
C TYR A 311 17.28 -22.58 13.36
N SER A 312 16.02 -22.97 13.57
CA SER A 312 15.67 -24.02 14.51
C SER A 312 14.42 -24.78 14.09
N ILE A 313 14.32 -26.01 14.56
CA ILE A 313 13.14 -26.86 14.51
C ILE A 313 13.01 -27.48 15.88
N SER A 314 11.81 -27.49 16.45
CA SER A 314 11.55 -28.07 17.76
C SER A 314 10.30 -28.93 17.71
N PRO A 315 10.29 -30.08 18.40
CA PRO A 315 9.15 -30.98 18.40
C PRO A 315 8.08 -30.46 19.35
N VAL A 316 6.86 -30.32 18.84
CA VAL A 316 5.65 -30.14 19.67
C VAL A 316 5.07 -31.51 20.03
N SER A 317 5.06 -32.43 19.06
CA SER A 317 4.66 -33.83 19.26
C SER A 317 5.36 -34.72 18.25
N LEU A 318 5.86 -35.87 18.70
CA LEU A 318 6.49 -36.89 17.87
C LEU A 318 5.71 -38.20 18.04
N SER A 319 4.80 -38.48 17.11
CA SER A 319 4.15 -39.79 17.02
C SER A 319 4.73 -40.58 15.84
N PRO A 320 4.60 -41.92 15.82
CA PRO A 320 5.11 -42.72 14.71
C PRO A 320 4.58 -42.28 13.33
N ASN A 321 3.31 -41.84 13.26
CA ASN A 321 2.63 -41.55 11.99
C ASN A 321 2.58 -40.06 11.62
N GLU A 322 2.80 -39.18 12.59
CA GLU A 322 2.70 -37.73 12.40
C GLU A 322 3.57 -36.98 13.41
N TRP A 323 4.35 -36.03 12.91
CA TRP A 323 5.11 -35.09 13.73
C TRP A 323 4.48 -33.71 13.65
N VAL A 324 4.40 -33.03 14.78
CA VAL A 324 4.04 -31.61 14.86
C VAL A 324 5.28 -30.86 15.29
N LEU A 325 5.74 -29.94 14.44
CA LEU A 325 7.02 -29.26 14.61
C LEU A 325 6.84 -27.76 14.55
N ASP A 326 7.49 -27.06 15.46
CA ASP A 326 7.70 -25.62 15.36
C ASP A 326 8.99 -25.36 14.58
N ILE A 327 8.95 -24.44 13.62
CA ILE A 327 10.05 -24.14 12.68
C ILE A 327 10.29 -22.64 12.67
N PHE A 328 11.51 -22.20 12.97
CA PHE A 328 11.94 -20.82 12.82
C PHE A 328 12.87 -20.68 11.61
N ALA A 329 12.48 -19.85 10.65
CA ALA A 329 13.17 -19.77 9.37
C ALA A 329 13.25 -18.35 8.79
N GLU A 330 14.27 -18.17 7.94
CA GLU A 330 14.56 -16.95 7.21
C GLU A 330 13.36 -16.51 6.36
N ALA A 331 13.19 -15.19 6.22
CA ALA A 331 12.24 -14.57 5.31
C ALA A 331 12.20 -15.24 3.92
N GLY A 332 11.00 -15.66 3.50
CA GLY A 332 10.79 -16.24 2.18
C GLY A 332 11.28 -17.68 2.01
N THR A 333 11.51 -18.41 3.11
CA THR A 333 11.67 -19.87 3.10
C THR A 333 10.34 -20.56 2.78
N TYR A 334 10.36 -21.47 1.81
CA TYR A 334 9.20 -22.27 1.41
C TYR A 334 9.10 -23.52 2.28
N ILE A 335 8.32 -23.45 3.37
CA ILE A 335 8.25 -24.50 4.41
C ILE A 335 7.65 -25.82 3.91
N LYS A 336 6.63 -25.78 3.04
CA LYS A 336 6.06 -27.00 2.45
C LYS A 336 7.17 -27.75 1.69
N GLU A 337 7.93 -27.03 0.87
CA GLU A 337 9.02 -27.57 0.06
C GLU A 337 10.26 -27.97 0.88
N LEU A 338 10.53 -27.33 2.03
CA LEU A 338 11.50 -27.81 3.01
C LEU A 338 11.15 -29.23 3.49
N ILE A 339 9.86 -29.53 3.63
CA ILE A 339 9.38 -30.83 4.08
C ILE A 339 9.39 -31.86 2.93
N HIS A 340 8.66 -31.59 1.84
CA HIS A 340 8.45 -32.58 0.77
C HIS A 340 9.53 -32.60 -0.31
N GLY A 341 10.44 -31.62 -0.32
CA GLY A 341 11.59 -31.55 -1.22
C GLY A 341 11.30 -31.10 -2.66
N ASP A 342 10.02 -31.03 -3.06
CA ASP A 342 9.54 -30.60 -4.39
C ASP A 342 10.26 -31.32 -5.53
N GLY A 343 10.37 -32.66 -5.43
CA GLY A 343 11.07 -33.48 -6.42
C GLY A 343 12.58 -33.20 -6.51
N GLY A 344 13.21 -32.77 -5.41
CA GLY A 344 14.64 -32.44 -5.35
C GLY A 344 14.98 -30.97 -5.63
N ARG A 345 13.97 -30.11 -5.81
CA ARG A 345 14.14 -28.66 -5.99
C ARG A 345 14.49 -27.93 -4.69
N THR A 346 14.27 -28.55 -3.54
CA THR A 346 14.77 -28.09 -2.23
C THR A 346 15.76 -29.11 -1.66
N GLN A 347 17.00 -28.67 -1.41
CA GLN A 347 18.05 -29.52 -0.85
C GLN A 347 18.93 -28.78 0.18
N PRO A 348 19.19 -29.38 1.35
CA PRO A 348 18.50 -30.55 1.89
C PRO A 348 17.02 -30.28 2.20
N SER A 349 16.22 -31.33 2.25
CA SER A 349 14.81 -31.38 2.66
C SER A 349 14.57 -32.53 3.64
N PHE A 350 13.43 -32.55 4.33
CA PHE A 350 13.11 -33.65 5.27
C PHE A 350 13.07 -34.98 4.53
N THR A 351 12.47 -35.02 3.33
CA THR A 351 12.47 -36.22 2.50
C THR A 351 13.88 -36.74 2.21
N SER A 352 14.83 -35.85 1.88
CA SER A 352 16.22 -36.26 1.63
C SER A 352 16.96 -36.69 2.91
N LEU A 353 16.71 -36.03 4.04
CA LEU A 353 17.37 -36.32 5.32
C LEU A 353 16.88 -37.64 5.92
N LEU A 354 15.56 -37.87 5.92
CA LEU A 354 14.92 -39.05 6.50
C LEU A 354 14.87 -40.25 5.55
N LYS A 355 15.30 -40.06 4.29
CA LYS A 355 15.30 -41.06 3.23
C LYS A 355 13.94 -41.73 3.03
N THR A 356 12.87 -40.96 3.20
CA THR A 356 11.48 -41.38 3.00
C THR A 356 10.66 -40.19 2.51
N PRO A 357 9.70 -40.35 1.59
CA PRO A 357 8.82 -39.26 1.21
C PRO A 357 8.11 -38.64 2.41
N CYS A 358 8.14 -37.32 2.51
CA CYS A 358 7.46 -36.55 3.54
C CYS A 358 6.45 -35.61 2.90
N LYS A 359 5.36 -35.33 3.61
CA LYS A 359 4.33 -34.36 3.21
C LYS A 359 4.03 -33.41 4.34
N CYS A 360 3.86 -32.14 3.99
CA CYS A 360 3.29 -31.13 4.89
C CYS A 360 1.78 -31.27 4.84
N ALA A 361 1.21 -31.98 5.81
CA ALA A 361 -0.24 -32.19 5.92
C ALA A 361 -0.97 -30.90 6.29
N GLN A 362 -0.33 -30.06 7.10
CA GLN A 362 -0.86 -28.79 7.55
C GLN A 362 0.28 -27.83 7.88
N LEU A 363 0.04 -26.53 7.71
CA LEU A 363 1.00 -25.47 8.04
C LEU A 363 0.26 -24.27 8.59
N ASP A 364 0.80 -23.69 9.66
CA ASP A 364 0.38 -22.43 10.24
C ASP A 364 1.56 -21.48 10.42
N VAL A 365 1.32 -20.19 10.25
CA VAL A 365 2.24 -19.13 10.67
C VAL A 365 1.94 -18.83 12.14
N MET A 366 2.93 -19.02 13.00
CA MET A 366 2.83 -18.79 14.44
C MET A 366 3.38 -17.43 14.86
N GLY A 367 4.11 -16.75 13.98
CA GLY A 367 4.52 -15.38 14.23
C GLY A 367 5.44 -14.83 13.17
N VAL A 368 5.48 -13.50 13.11
CA VAL A 368 6.42 -12.72 12.33
C VAL A 368 7.28 -11.92 13.30
N GLU A 369 8.60 -12.03 13.22
CA GLU A 369 9.52 -11.24 14.06
C GLU A 369 9.69 -9.81 13.53
N ASP A 370 8.59 -9.06 13.50
CA ASP A 370 8.63 -7.65 13.10
C ASP A 370 8.96 -6.72 14.26
N ALA A 371 9.41 -5.50 13.92
CA ALA A 371 9.73 -4.44 14.87
C ALA A 371 8.84 -3.19 14.66
N PHE A 372 7.69 -3.33 14.00
CA PHE A 372 6.90 -2.17 13.58
C PHE A 372 6.23 -1.46 14.76
N VAL A 373 5.64 -2.21 15.70
CA VAL A 373 4.99 -1.62 16.88
C VAL A 373 6.00 -0.85 17.71
N GLN A 374 7.20 -1.41 17.90
CA GLN A 374 8.29 -0.73 18.60
C GLN A 374 8.70 0.55 17.88
N THR A 375 8.90 0.50 16.56
CA THR A 375 9.23 1.67 15.73
C THR A 375 8.15 2.76 15.81
N LEU A 376 6.87 2.38 15.85
CA LEU A 376 5.76 3.32 15.99
C LEU A 376 5.69 3.95 17.38
N ASN A 377 6.05 3.21 18.44
CA ASN A 377 6.06 3.71 19.82
C ASN A 377 7.25 4.62 20.11
N ASP A 378 8.42 4.31 19.56
CA ASP A 378 9.66 5.06 19.77
C ASP A 378 9.65 6.44 19.07
N GLY A 379 8.64 6.71 18.23
CA GLY A 379 8.59 7.87 17.35
C GLY A 379 9.64 7.77 16.23
N PRO A 380 9.69 8.74 15.30
CA PRO A 380 10.77 8.79 14.33
C PRO A 380 12.08 9.04 15.08
N LYS A 381 12.82 7.98 15.40
CA LYS A 381 14.26 8.09 15.60
C LYS A 381 14.78 8.63 14.27
N ARG A 382 15.13 9.93 14.22
CA ARG A 382 16.06 10.41 13.20
C ARG A 382 17.21 9.40 13.25
N PHE A 383 17.42 8.67 12.17
CA PHE A 383 18.68 7.98 11.97
C PHE A 383 19.73 9.09 12.05
N VAL A 384 20.36 9.20 13.22
CA VAL A 384 21.58 9.98 13.36
C VAL A 384 22.61 9.13 12.63
N GLU A 385 23.29 9.79 11.69
CA GLU A 385 24.19 9.27 10.65
C GLU A 385 25.08 8.10 11.05
#